data_AF-A0A836K9G3-F1
#
_entry.id   AF-A0A836K9G3-F1
#
_cell.length_a   1.000
_cell.length_b   1.000
_cell.length_c   1.000
_cell.angle_alpha   90.00
_cell.angle_beta   90.00
_cell.angle_gamma   90.00
#
_symmetry.space_group_name_H-M   'P 1'
#
loop_
_entity.id
_entity.type
_entity.pdbx_description
1 polymer ?
#
loop_
_entity_poly.entity_id
_entity_poly.type
_entity_poly.pdbx_seq_one_letter_code
_entity_poly.pdbx_strand_id
1 'polypeptide(L)'
;NTSDFVSASYIFFCAKMPSFEPNKRHLRELLTYFFNLKKSAAEAHRLLVEAYGEAALSETSCRKWFQKFKNGEFDVEDKERSGRPKVLDENKFALSENLHKDFESPEAASRLLKLTYFHKFEDTAEALCAATALVNSKLSKSLKKTLRNCCIEAHEQLAVADAKLGCAIKDKLQLSCVSNTVVQELMRCIRSQLDSLISGMTEKERTAMTLGLAHSLSRSTN
;
A
#
# COMPACT_ATOMS: atom_id res chain seq x y z
N ASN A 1 -22.14 21.52 4.28
CA ASN A 1 -22.23 20.82 2.97
C ASN A 1 -22.38 19.34 3.20
N THR A 2 -23.62 18.88 3.20
CA THR A 2 -24.01 17.47 3.39
C THR A 2 -23.76 16.60 2.15
N SER A 3 -23.28 17.21 1.06
CA SER A 3 -22.82 16.53 -0.17
C SER A 3 -21.51 15.76 0.00
N ASP A 4 -20.62 16.21 0.91
CA ASP A 4 -19.28 15.61 1.07
C ASP A 4 -19.29 14.40 2.03
N PHE A 5 -20.36 14.21 2.79
CA PHE A 5 -20.54 13.07 3.69
C PHE A 5 -21.10 11.84 2.96
N VAL A 6 -21.72 12.04 1.80
CA VAL A 6 -22.45 10.99 1.06
C VAL A 6 -21.57 10.33 0.00
N SER A 7 -20.50 10.98 -0.45
CA SER A 7 -19.51 10.40 -1.38
C SER A 7 -18.58 9.36 -0.72
N ALA A 8 -18.81 9.00 0.55
CA ALA A 8 -18.18 7.88 1.24
C ALA A 8 -18.74 6.51 0.78
N SER A 9 -18.94 6.34 -0.52
CA SER A 9 -19.03 5.03 -1.14
C SER A 9 -17.68 4.35 -0.96
N TYR A 10 -17.67 3.35 -0.08
CA TYR A 10 -16.55 2.48 0.27
C TYR A 10 -15.78 2.03 -0.99
N ILE A 11 -14.70 2.74 -1.31
CA ILE A 11 -13.51 2.09 -1.88
C ILE A 11 -12.60 1.87 -0.69
N PHE A 12 -12.57 0.64 -0.18
CA PHE A 12 -11.35 0.19 0.50
C PHE A 12 -10.31 0.01 -0.58
N PHE A 13 -9.65 1.10 -0.96
CA PHE A 13 -8.39 0.98 -1.66
C PHE A 13 -7.39 0.57 -0.58
N CYS A 14 -7.22 -0.74 -0.40
CA CYS A 14 -6.00 -1.25 0.17
C CYS A 14 -4.93 -0.93 -0.87
N ALA A 15 -4.46 0.32 -0.90
CA ALA A 15 -3.21 0.63 -1.55
C ALA A 15 -2.19 -0.19 -0.78
N LYS A 16 -1.82 -1.34 -1.36
CA LYS A 16 -0.65 -2.10 -0.96
C LYS A 16 0.47 -1.07 -0.86
N MET A 17 0.80 -0.64 0.36
CA MET A 17 2.09 0.01 0.53
C MET A 17 3.07 -1.09 0.16
N PRO A 18 3.90 -0.90 -0.89
CA PRO A 18 4.90 -1.87 -1.27
C PRO A 18 5.62 -2.27 0.01
N SER A 19 5.72 -3.58 0.22
CA SER A 19 6.83 -4.14 0.98
C SER A 19 8.05 -3.30 0.63
N PHE A 20 8.81 -2.84 1.64
CA PHE A 20 10.09 -2.20 1.35
C PHE A 20 10.90 -3.22 0.55
N GLU A 21 10.87 -3.10 -0.78
CA GLU A 21 11.66 -3.89 -1.68
C GLU A 21 13.06 -3.33 -1.54
N PRO A 22 13.96 -4.04 -0.85
CA PRO A 22 15.26 -3.50 -0.57
C PRO A 22 15.96 -3.24 -1.90
N ASN A 23 16.32 -1.98 -2.14
CA ASN A 23 17.07 -1.63 -3.33
C ASN A 23 18.43 -2.37 -3.31
N LYS A 24 19.05 -2.53 -4.48
CA LYS A 24 20.32 -3.28 -4.59
C LYS A 24 21.40 -2.70 -3.68
N ARG A 25 21.37 -1.39 -3.42
CA ARG A 25 22.28 -0.69 -2.50
C ARG A 25 22.07 -1.15 -1.06
N HIS A 26 20.84 -1.12 -0.56
CA HIS A 26 20.45 -1.56 0.78
C HIS A 26 20.83 -3.02 1.02
N LEU A 27 20.58 -3.90 0.05
CA LEU A 27 20.99 -5.30 0.16
C LEU A 27 22.52 -5.46 0.28
N ARG A 28 23.30 -4.62 -0.42
CA ARG A 28 24.77 -4.62 -0.32
C ARG A 28 25.27 -4.04 1.00
N GLU A 29 24.65 -2.97 1.49
CA GLU A 29 24.95 -2.39 2.81
C GLU A 29 24.70 -3.43 3.93
N LEU A 30 23.59 -4.17 3.83
CA LEU A 30 23.31 -5.29 4.74
C LEU A 30 24.35 -6.42 4.62
N LEU A 31 24.82 -6.75 3.41
CA LEU A 31 25.90 -7.72 3.25
C LEU A 31 27.21 -7.24 3.89
N THR A 32 27.52 -5.95 3.81
CA THR A 32 28.67 -5.35 4.53
C THR A 32 28.49 -5.47 6.04
N TYR A 33 27.29 -5.17 6.55
CA TYR A 33 26.96 -5.36 7.97
C TYR A 33 27.13 -6.82 8.41
N PHE A 34 26.60 -7.79 7.67
CA PHE A 34 26.76 -9.22 7.98
C PHE A 34 28.22 -9.69 7.90
N PHE A 35 29.00 -9.14 6.97
CA PHE A 35 30.43 -9.42 6.88
C PHE A 35 31.20 -8.90 8.11
N ASN A 36 30.86 -7.69 8.58
CA ASN A 36 31.42 -7.11 9.80
C ASN A 36 31.05 -7.92 11.05
N LEU A 37 29.85 -8.52 11.08
CA LEU A 37 29.42 -9.48 12.10
C LEU A 37 30.07 -10.87 11.98
N LYS A 38 31.04 -11.05 11.08
CA LYS A 38 31.74 -12.33 10.83
C LYS A 38 30.81 -13.49 10.43
N LYS A 39 29.63 -13.19 9.91
CA LYS A 39 28.73 -14.21 9.35
C LYS A 39 29.30 -14.76 8.04
N SER A 40 28.87 -15.95 7.65
CA SER A 40 29.18 -16.51 6.33
C SER A 40 28.20 -15.99 5.26
N ALA A 41 28.59 -16.04 3.99
CA ALA A 41 27.70 -15.63 2.88
C ALA A 41 26.39 -16.43 2.83
N ALA A 42 26.43 -17.71 3.25
CA ALA A 42 25.26 -18.57 3.32
C ALA A 42 24.31 -18.17 4.45
N GLU A 43 24.85 -17.81 5.63
CA GLU A 43 24.04 -17.29 6.74
C GLU A 43 23.42 -15.93 6.39
N ALA A 44 24.19 -15.03 5.78
CA ALA A 44 23.69 -13.75 5.31
C ALA A 44 22.56 -13.92 4.28
N HIS A 45 22.70 -14.87 3.34
CA HIS A 45 21.64 -15.18 2.39
C HIS A 45 20.38 -15.71 3.09
N ARG A 46 20.51 -16.64 4.04
CA ARG A 46 19.36 -17.15 4.81
C ARG A 46 18.63 -16.03 5.55
N LEU A 47 19.37 -15.15 6.23
CA LEU A 47 18.79 -13.99 6.92
C LEU A 47 18.11 -13.00 5.97
N LEU A 48 18.68 -12.79 4.77
CA LEU A 48 18.06 -11.94 3.75
C LEU A 48 16.79 -12.56 3.17
N VAL A 49 16.77 -13.87 2.92
CA VAL A 49 15.57 -14.58 2.44
C VAL A 49 14.49 -14.60 3.52
N GLU A 50 14.86 -14.79 4.79
CA GLU A 50 13.94 -14.71 5.93
C GLU A 50 13.33 -13.31 6.08
N ALA A 51 14.12 -12.25 5.86
CA ALA A 51 13.66 -10.87 5.99
C ALA A 51 12.92 -10.32 4.75
N TYR A 52 13.29 -10.74 3.55
CA TYR A 52 12.85 -10.10 2.28
C TYR A 52 12.28 -11.07 1.24
N GLY A 53 12.23 -12.37 1.51
CA GLY A 53 11.65 -13.37 0.61
C GLY A 53 12.28 -13.35 -0.78
N GLU A 54 11.44 -13.23 -1.82
CA GLU A 54 11.87 -13.19 -3.23
C GLU A 54 12.68 -11.93 -3.60
N ALA A 55 12.59 -10.86 -2.79
CA ALA A 55 13.36 -9.63 -3.01
C ALA A 55 14.80 -9.71 -2.48
N ALA A 56 15.20 -10.84 -1.87
CA ALA A 56 16.55 -11.07 -1.40
C ALA A 56 17.55 -11.28 -2.55
N LEU A 57 18.82 -10.95 -2.31
CA LEU A 57 19.90 -11.29 -3.24
C LEU A 57 20.03 -12.82 -3.34
N SER A 58 20.24 -13.30 -4.56
CA SER A 58 20.58 -14.71 -4.80
C SER A 58 21.86 -15.09 -4.06
N GLU A 59 21.95 -16.35 -3.63
CA GLU A 59 23.11 -16.86 -2.90
C GLU A 59 24.43 -16.61 -3.64
N THR A 60 24.43 -16.75 -4.97
CA THR A 60 25.58 -16.45 -5.84
C THR A 60 26.02 -14.99 -5.74
N SER A 61 25.07 -14.05 -5.62
CA SER A 61 25.36 -12.63 -5.48
C SER A 61 25.94 -12.31 -4.10
N CYS A 62 25.39 -12.91 -3.04
CA CYS A 62 25.95 -12.81 -1.69
C CYS A 62 27.41 -13.31 -1.65
N ARG A 63 27.69 -14.47 -2.26
CA ARG A 63 29.04 -15.05 -2.33
C ARG A 63 30.02 -14.14 -3.08
N LYS A 64 29.63 -13.56 -4.21
CA LYS A 64 30.46 -12.61 -4.97
C LYS A 64 30.81 -11.36 -4.17
N TRP A 65 29.82 -10.78 -3.46
CA TRP A 65 30.07 -9.62 -2.59
C TRP A 65 30.98 -9.96 -1.41
N PHE A 66 30.79 -11.11 -0.78
CA PHE A 66 31.67 -11.57 0.29
C PHE A 66 33.11 -11.82 -0.20
N GLN A 67 33.30 -12.25 -1.45
CA GLN A 67 34.64 -12.32 -2.05
C GLN A 67 35.24 -10.92 -2.25
N LYS A 68 34.45 -9.93 -2.68
CA LYS A 68 34.90 -8.54 -2.81
C LYS A 68 35.31 -7.94 -1.47
N PHE A 69 34.52 -8.13 -0.42
CA PHE A 69 34.85 -7.65 0.93
C PHE A 69 36.11 -8.29 1.49
N LYS A 70 36.36 -9.57 1.20
CA LYS A 70 37.64 -10.23 1.55
C LYS A 70 38.84 -9.63 0.82
N ASN A 71 38.62 -9.10 -0.38
CA ASN A 71 39.63 -8.42 -1.19
C ASN A 71 39.75 -6.92 -0.83
N GLY A 72 39.06 -6.45 0.20
CA GLY A 72 39.09 -5.04 0.64
C GLY A 72 38.24 -4.09 -0.18
N GLU A 73 37.41 -4.58 -1.10
CA GLU A 73 36.52 -3.76 -1.92
C GLU A 73 35.16 -3.61 -1.22
N PHE A 74 34.99 -2.52 -0.47
CA PHE A 74 33.76 -2.16 0.26
C PHE A 74 32.90 -1.11 -0.43
N ASP A 75 33.28 -0.71 -1.65
CA ASP A 75 32.50 0.23 -2.44
C ASP A 75 31.18 -0.42 -2.87
N VAL A 76 30.08 0.06 -2.30
CA VAL A 76 28.72 -0.44 -2.52
C VAL A 76 28.09 0.18 -3.76
N GLU A 77 28.68 1.25 -4.30
CA GLU A 77 28.15 1.99 -5.44
C GLU A 77 28.31 1.23 -6.77
N ASP A 78 27.37 1.46 -7.69
CA ASP A 78 27.45 0.91 -9.03
C ASP A 78 28.53 1.63 -9.84
N LYS A 79 29.70 1.00 -10.01
CA LYS A 79 30.69 1.44 -11.00
C LYS A 79 30.02 1.46 -12.38
N GLU A 80 30.07 2.62 -13.06
CA GLU A 80 29.45 2.80 -14.38
C GLU A 80 29.95 1.71 -15.35
N ARG A 81 29.03 0.85 -15.79
CA ARG A 81 29.29 -0.09 -16.87
C ARG A 81 29.17 0.66 -18.20
N SER A 82 30.27 0.81 -18.91
CA SER A 82 30.30 1.31 -20.28
C SER A 82 29.59 0.31 -21.21
N GLY A 83 28.36 0.62 -21.63
CA GLY A 83 27.68 -0.06 -22.73
C GLY A 83 26.24 -0.47 -22.42
N ARG A 84 25.30 0.45 -22.71
CA ARG A 84 23.85 0.30 -23.01
C ARG A 84 22.98 1.28 -22.19
N PRO A 85 21.97 1.96 -22.79
CA PRO A 85 21.44 3.24 -22.27
C PRO A 85 20.58 3.12 -20.99
N LYS A 86 20.70 4.12 -20.11
CA LYS A 86 19.76 4.48 -19.01
C LYS A 86 18.38 4.84 -19.65
N VAL A 87 17.19 4.68 -19.05
CA VAL A 87 16.67 5.08 -17.73
C VAL A 87 15.31 4.36 -17.56
N LEU A 88 14.96 3.92 -16.35
CA LEU A 88 13.66 4.25 -15.73
C LEU A 88 13.81 4.19 -14.22
N ASP A 89 13.48 5.33 -13.62
CA ASP A 89 13.98 5.85 -12.36
C ASP A 89 13.58 5.07 -11.10
N GLU A 90 14.50 5.15 -10.15
CA GLU A 90 14.28 5.00 -8.73
C GLU A 90 13.23 6.05 -8.29
N ASN A 91 11.96 5.66 -8.15
CA ASN A 91 10.96 6.42 -7.38
C ASN A 91 9.66 5.62 -7.21
N LYS A 92 9.45 5.03 -6.03
CA LYS A 92 8.13 4.57 -5.52
C LYS A 92 8.19 4.47 -3.98
N PHE A 93 8.39 5.54 -3.21
CA PHE A 93 7.50 6.70 -3.09
C PHE A 93 8.29 8.00 -2.96
N ALA A 94 8.47 8.69 -4.07
CA ALA A 94 8.13 10.09 -4.07
C ALA A 94 6.72 10.13 -4.65
N LEU A 95 5.69 10.18 -3.81
CA LEU A 95 4.46 10.81 -4.29
C LEU A 95 4.95 12.19 -4.71
N SER A 96 4.96 12.45 -6.02
CA SER A 96 5.48 13.70 -6.53
C SER A 96 4.78 14.83 -5.77
N GLU A 97 5.44 15.98 -5.57
CA GLU A 97 4.76 17.15 -4.96
C GLU A 97 3.45 17.52 -5.69
N ASN A 98 3.20 16.92 -6.86
CA ASN A 98 2.03 17.10 -7.70
C ASN A 98 1.27 15.79 -7.96
N LEU A 99 0.82 15.11 -6.90
CA LEU A 99 -0.04 13.92 -6.99
C LEU A 99 -1.27 14.12 -7.88
N HIS A 100 -1.70 15.36 -8.05
CA HIS A 100 -2.76 15.74 -8.96
C HIS A 100 -2.48 15.41 -10.44
N LYS A 101 -1.25 15.63 -10.93
CA LYS A 101 -0.86 15.35 -12.33
C LYS A 101 -0.84 13.85 -12.61
N ASP A 102 -0.43 13.10 -11.61
CA ASP A 102 -0.33 11.65 -11.64
C ASP A 102 -1.71 10.95 -11.71
N PHE A 103 -2.77 11.64 -11.32
CA PHE A 103 -4.16 11.16 -11.35
C PHE A 103 -5.06 11.95 -12.32
N GLU A 104 -4.47 12.75 -13.21
CA GLU A 104 -5.21 13.51 -14.22
C GLU A 104 -5.82 12.57 -15.27
N SER A 105 -5.10 11.50 -15.63
CA SER A 105 -5.56 10.49 -16.59
C SER A 105 -5.85 9.13 -15.90
N PRO A 106 -6.91 8.42 -16.32
CA PRO A 106 -7.22 7.05 -15.87
C PRO A 106 -6.04 6.07 -16.02
N GLU A 107 -5.29 6.20 -17.12
CA GLU A 107 -4.14 5.36 -17.45
C GLU A 107 -2.95 5.66 -16.53
N ALA A 108 -2.76 6.93 -16.14
CA ALA A 108 -1.74 7.33 -15.19
C ALA A 108 -2.04 6.80 -13.79
N ALA A 109 -3.28 6.96 -13.33
CA ALA A 109 -3.73 6.43 -12.04
C ALA A 109 -3.59 4.90 -11.98
N SER A 110 -3.97 4.19 -13.05
CA SER A 110 -3.88 2.72 -13.14
C SER A 110 -2.44 2.19 -13.13
N ARG A 111 -1.45 3.00 -13.55
CA ARG A 111 -0.03 2.64 -13.45
C ARG A 111 0.48 2.72 -12.01
N LEU A 112 -0.07 3.63 -11.21
CA LEU A 112 0.36 3.88 -9.83
C LEU A 112 -0.37 3.00 -8.83
N LEU A 113 -1.65 2.73 -9.10
CA LEU A 113 -2.52 2.02 -8.19
C LEU A 113 -3.28 0.92 -8.93
N LYS A 114 -3.16 -0.31 -8.43
CA LYS A 114 -3.95 -1.45 -8.88
C LYS A 114 -4.89 -1.89 -7.76
N LEU A 115 -6.19 -1.87 -8.03
CA LEU A 115 -7.19 -2.38 -7.11
C LEU A 115 -6.95 -3.87 -6.89
N THR A 116 -6.66 -4.25 -5.64
CA THR A 116 -6.32 -5.62 -5.27
C THR A 116 -7.53 -6.40 -4.79
N TYR A 117 -8.42 -5.74 -4.06
CA TYR A 117 -9.63 -6.33 -3.53
C TYR A 117 -10.75 -5.31 -3.50
N PHE A 118 -11.95 -5.75 -3.92
CA PHE A 118 -13.17 -4.96 -3.86
C PHE A 118 -14.25 -5.77 -3.15
N HIS A 119 -14.77 -5.22 -2.05
CA HIS A 119 -15.90 -5.81 -1.34
C HIS A 119 -17.20 -5.15 -1.76
N LYS A 120 -18.05 -5.87 -2.47
CA LYS A 120 -19.43 -5.47 -2.72
C LYS A 120 -20.27 -5.90 -1.52
N PHE A 121 -21.03 -4.98 -0.93
CA PHE A 121 -22.01 -5.31 0.12
C PHE A 121 -23.13 -6.17 -0.45
N GLU A 122 -23.58 -7.15 0.34
CA GLU A 122 -24.64 -8.07 -0.07
C GLU A 122 -26.01 -7.36 -0.06
N ASP A 123 -26.24 -6.50 0.94
CA ASP A 123 -27.49 -5.76 1.10
C ASP A 123 -27.29 -4.34 1.67
N THR A 124 -28.38 -3.57 1.72
CA THR A 124 -28.38 -2.19 2.22
C THR A 124 -28.19 -2.10 3.73
N ALA A 125 -28.54 -3.13 4.50
CA ALA A 125 -28.43 -3.16 5.95
C ALA A 125 -26.96 -3.32 6.38
N GLU A 126 -26.21 -4.21 5.71
CA GLU A 126 -24.78 -4.39 5.89
C GLU A 126 -24.03 -3.09 5.54
N ALA A 127 -24.38 -2.49 4.40
CA ALA A 127 -23.77 -1.24 3.96
C ALA A 127 -24.06 -0.07 4.93
N LEU A 128 -25.28 0.05 5.46
CA LEU A 128 -25.63 1.02 6.49
C LEU A 128 -24.87 0.80 7.81
N CYS A 129 -24.76 -0.45 8.25
CA CYS A 129 -24.01 -0.80 9.45
C CYS A 129 -22.51 -0.47 9.31
N ALA A 130 -21.93 -0.78 8.15
CA ALA A 130 -20.54 -0.47 7.84
C ALA A 130 -20.28 1.04 7.74
N ALA A 131 -21.20 1.80 7.14
CA ALA A 131 -21.09 3.25 7.02
C ALA A 131 -21.27 3.97 8.37
N THR A 132 -22.24 3.55 9.19
CA THR A 132 -22.44 4.08 10.55
C THR A 132 -21.23 3.81 11.44
N ALA A 133 -20.61 2.63 11.31
CA ALA A 133 -19.38 2.31 12.02
C ALA A 133 -18.24 3.26 11.60
N LEU A 134 -18.07 3.55 10.30
CA LEU A 134 -17.04 4.50 9.83
C LEU A 134 -17.25 5.91 10.33
N VAL A 135 -18.48 6.43 10.31
CA VAL A 135 -18.76 7.79 10.81
C VAL A 135 -18.34 7.94 12.27
N ASN A 136 -18.41 6.84 13.03
CA ASN A 136 -17.98 6.78 14.42
C ASN A 136 -16.51 6.32 14.59
N SER A 137 -15.74 6.23 13.49
CA SER A 137 -14.36 5.72 13.45
C SER A 137 -14.19 4.32 14.06
N LYS A 138 -15.20 3.45 13.94
CA LYS A 138 -15.23 2.09 14.48
C LYS A 138 -15.04 1.06 13.37
N LEU A 139 -14.31 -0.01 13.70
CA LEU A 139 -14.14 -1.18 12.83
C LEU A 139 -15.41 -2.03 12.78
N SER A 140 -16.05 -2.14 11.61
CA SER A 140 -17.20 -3.03 11.37
C SER A 140 -16.79 -4.50 11.21
N LYS A 141 -17.75 -5.42 11.31
CA LYS A 141 -17.50 -6.87 11.13
C LYS A 141 -17.06 -7.21 9.71
N SER A 142 -17.73 -6.63 8.71
CA SER A 142 -17.41 -6.82 7.28
C SER A 142 -16.01 -6.31 6.98
N LEU A 143 -15.68 -5.09 7.44
CA LEU A 143 -14.35 -4.53 7.27
C LEU A 143 -13.25 -5.36 7.95
N LYS A 144 -13.51 -5.88 9.16
CA LYS A 144 -12.57 -6.77 9.85
C LYS A 144 -12.30 -8.06 9.06
N LYS A 145 -13.34 -8.63 8.43
CA LYS A 145 -13.22 -9.83 7.59
C LYS A 145 -12.45 -9.52 6.30
N THR A 146 -12.77 -8.40 5.65
CA THR A 146 -12.08 -7.93 4.44
C THR A 146 -10.59 -7.71 4.69
N LEU A 147 -10.23 -6.97 5.74
CA LEU A 147 -8.82 -6.71 6.07
C LEU A 147 -8.04 -7.98 6.38
N ARG A 148 -8.65 -8.97 7.06
CA ARG A 148 -8.02 -10.27 7.31
C ARG A 148 -7.77 -11.07 6.04
N ASN A 149 -8.67 -10.98 5.07
CA ASN A 149 -8.53 -11.67 3.79
C ASN A 149 -7.52 -10.98 2.86
N CYS A 150 -7.30 -9.66 3.03
CA CYS A 150 -6.43 -8.86 2.15
C CYS A 150 -5.01 -8.69 2.69
N CYS A 151 -4.85 -8.54 4.02
CA CYS A 151 -3.59 -8.19 4.67
C CYS A 151 -3.02 -9.40 5.41
N ILE A 152 -2.57 -10.41 4.65
CA ILE A 152 -2.09 -11.69 5.19
C ILE A 152 -0.63 -11.62 5.69
N GLU A 153 0.15 -10.62 5.26
CA GLU A 153 1.58 -10.52 5.58
C GLU A 153 1.88 -9.45 6.65
N ALA A 154 2.58 -9.86 7.70
CA ALA A 154 2.78 -9.14 8.97
C ALA A 154 3.68 -7.88 8.90
N HIS A 155 4.06 -7.41 7.71
CA HIS A 155 5.01 -6.31 7.53
C HIS A 155 4.52 -5.15 6.65
N GLU A 156 3.26 -5.17 6.21
CA GLU A 156 2.71 -4.10 5.37
C GLU A 156 2.11 -2.94 6.19
N GLN A 157 2.32 -1.71 5.72
CA GLN A 157 1.64 -0.53 6.24
C GLN A 157 0.33 -0.28 5.48
N LEU A 158 -0.75 -0.01 6.20
CA LEU A 158 -2.05 0.29 5.62
C LEU A 158 -2.29 1.79 5.62
N ALA A 159 -2.43 2.40 4.44
CA ALA A 159 -2.85 3.79 4.32
C ALA A 159 -4.35 3.92 4.67
N VAL A 160 -4.67 4.72 5.69
CA VAL A 160 -6.05 4.93 6.16
C VAL A 160 -6.34 6.43 6.19
N ALA A 161 -7.48 6.84 5.62
CA ALA A 161 -7.88 8.24 5.60
C ALA A 161 -8.32 8.78 6.98
N ASP A 162 -8.81 7.93 7.87
CA ASP A 162 -9.18 8.34 9.23
C ASP A 162 -8.14 7.81 10.23
N ALA A 163 -7.47 8.73 10.92
CA ALA A 163 -6.47 8.41 11.93
C ALA A 163 -7.06 7.57 13.09
N LYS A 164 -8.27 7.89 13.56
CA LYS A 164 -8.93 7.16 14.66
C LYS A 164 -9.31 5.76 14.24
N LEU A 165 -9.80 5.60 13.01
CA LEU A 165 -10.06 4.29 12.43
C LEU A 165 -8.76 3.49 12.26
N GLY A 166 -7.67 4.14 11.83
CA GLY A 166 -6.33 3.54 11.76
C GLY A 166 -5.85 3.02 13.11
N CYS A 167 -6.03 3.78 14.19
CA CYS A 167 -5.77 3.30 15.55
C CYS A 167 -6.62 2.06 15.90
N ALA A 168 -7.92 2.10 15.62
CA ALA A 168 -8.81 0.98 15.89
C ALA A 168 -8.46 -0.30 15.09
N ILE A 169 -7.93 -0.15 13.87
CA ILE A 169 -7.41 -1.25 13.05
C ILE A 169 -6.12 -1.80 13.68
N LYS A 170 -5.18 -0.93 14.03
CA LYS A 170 -3.92 -1.29 14.69
C LYS A 170 -4.16 -2.10 15.96
N ASP A 171 -5.07 -1.65 16.82
CA ASP A 171 -5.36 -2.30 18.10
C ASP A 171 -6.04 -3.67 17.91
N LYS A 172 -6.94 -3.81 16.93
CA LYS A 172 -7.76 -5.03 16.75
C LYS A 172 -7.18 -6.07 15.80
N LEU A 173 -6.33 -5.65 14.87
CA LEU A 173 -5.76 -6.51 13.82
C LEU A 173 -4.23 -6.55 13.84
N GLN A 174 -3.57 -5.78 14.72
CA GLN A 174 -2.11 -5.69 14.82
C GLN A 174 -1.43 -5.28 13.50
N LEU A 175 -2.16 -4.54 12.65
CA LEU A 175 -1.64 -3.99 11.39
C LEU A 175 -1.01 -2.62 11.63
N SER A 176 0.08 -2.32 10.93
CA SER A 176 0.65 -0.97 10.93
C SER A 176 -0.21 -0.06 10.05
N CYS A 177 -0.70 1.07 10.58
CA CYS A 177 -1.53 2.01 9.82
C CYS A 177 -0.87 3.39 9.73
N VAL A 178 -0.98 4.03 8.57
CA VAL A 178 -0.47 5.38 8.29
C VAL A 178 -1.62 6.28 7.87
N SER A 179 -1.73 7.43 8.55
CA SER A 179 -2.69 8.48 8.24
C SER A 179 -1.96 9.82 8.33
N ASN A 180 -1.57 10.39 7.19
CA ASN A 180 -0.94 11.71 7.09
C ASN A 180 -1.60 12.53 5.96
N THR A 181 -1.18 13.78 5.79
CA THR A 181 -1.70 14.70 4.75
C THR A 181 -1.52 14.13 3.34
N VAL A 182 -0.42 13.43 3.10
CA VAL A 182 -0.12 12.77 1.82
C VAL A 182 -1.11 11.63 1.53
N VAL A 183 -1.47 10.84 2.54
CA VAL A 183 -2.50 9.79 2.44
C VAL A 183 -3.88 10.41 2.20
N GLN A 184 -4.20 11.55 2.80
CA GLN A 184 -5.46 12.26 2.51
C GLN A 184 -5.55 12.66 1.04
N GLU A 185 -4.46 13.21 0.51
CA GLU A 185 -4.39 13.66 -0.86
C GLU A 185 -4.43 12.48 -1.85
N LEU A 186 -3.76 11.38 -1.52
CA LEU A 186 -3.86 10.13 -2.26
C LEU A 186 -5.31 9.63 -2.31
N MET A 187 -6.00 9.61 -1.18
CA MET A 187 -7.39 9.19 -1.11
C MET A 187 -8.32 10.14 -1.88
N ARG A 188 -8.00 11.44 -1.94
CA ARG A 188 -8.71 12.42 -2.79
C ARG A 188 -8.55 12.10 -4.27
N CYS A 189 -7.32 11.83 -4.72
CA CYS A 189 -6.99 11.45 -6.09
C CYS A 189 -7.59 10.10 -6.51
N ILE A 190 -7.65 9.12 -5.59
CA ILE A 190 -8.33 7.84 -5.85
C ILE A 190 -9.83 8.07 -6.08
N ARG A 191 -10.47 8.94 -5.29
CA ARG A 191 -11.90 9.26 -5.45
C ARG A 191 -12.19 9.93 -6.79
N SER A 192 -11.29 10.77 -7.32
CA SER A 192 -11.49 11.40 -8.62
C SER A 192 -11.41 10.43 -9.80
N GLN A 193 -10.69 9.32 -9.65
CA GLN A 193 -10.54 8.28 -10.68
C GLN A 193 -11.32 6.99 -10.34
N LEU A 194 -12.25 7.07 -9.39
CA LEU A 194 -13.01 5.94 -8.87
C LEU A 194 -13.70 5.13 -9.98
N ASP A 195 -14.31 5.81 -10.95
CA ASP A 195 -15.05 5.15 -12.04
C ASP A 195 -14.16 4.36 -12.99
N SER A 196 -12.88 4.76 -13.13
CA SER A 196 -11.92 3.98 -13.91
C SER A 196 -11.31 2.83 -13.12
N LEU A 197 -11.13 3.00 -11.80
CA LEU A 197 -10.47 2.02 -10.95
C LEU A 197 -11.37 0.84 -10.56
N ILE A 198 -12.69 1.06 -10.50
CA ILE A 198 -13.67 0.01 -10.21
C ILE A 198 -14.33 -0.45 -11.51
N SER A 199 -13.76 -1.47 -12.13
CA SER A 199 -14.39 -2.18 -13.24
C SER A 199 -15.49 -3.12 -12.72
N GLY A 200 -16.68 -3.07 -13.31
CA GLY A 200 -17.78 -4.02 -13.02
C GLY A 200 -19.01 -3.47 -12.32
N MET A 201 -19.17 -2.15 -12.17
CA MET A 201 -20.40 -1.52 -11.70
C MET A 201 -20.79 -0.37 -12.64
N THR A 202 -22.07 -0.25 -12.98
CA THR A 202 -22.55 0.86 -13.79
C THR A 202 -22.67 2.14 -12.97
N GLU A 203 -22.53 3.30 -13.62
CA GLU A 203 -22.70 4.62 -12.99
C GLU A 203 -24.06 4.77 -12.31
N LYS A 204 -25.11 4.21 -12.93
CA LYS A 204 -26.48 4.20 -12.40
C LYS A 204 -26.58 3.42 -11.09
N GLU A 205 -25.97 2.24 -11.03
CA GLU A 205 -25.95 1.43 -9.80
C GLU A 205 -25.20 2.14 -8.68
N ARG A 206 -24.03 2.74 -8.98
CA ARG A 206 -23.24 3.48 -7.99
C ARG A 206 -24.01 4.66 -7.41
N THR A 207 -24.67 5.43 -8.27
CA THR A 207 -25.47 6.60 -7.86
C THR A 207 -26.67 6.18 -7.01
N ALA A 208 -27.38 5.12 -7.43
CA ALA A 208 -28.52 4.59 -6.68
C ALA A 208 -28.11 4.08 -5.28
N MET A 209 -27.00 3.34 -5.19
CA MET A 209 -26.46 2.88 -3.90
C MET A 209 -26.04 4.04 -3.00
N THR A 210 -25.33 5.02 -3.57
CA THR A 210 -24.88 6.21 -2.85
C THR A 210 -26.07 6.98 -2.27
N LEU A 211 -27.11 7.21 -3.07
CA LEU A 211 -28.33 7.91 -2.63
C LEU A 211 -29.11 7.11 -1.57
N GLY A 212 -29.25 5.80 -1.76
CA GLY A 212 -29.95 4.92 -0.80
C GLY A 212 -29.25 4.89 0.56
N LEU A 213 -27.92 4.86 0.56
CA LEU A 213 -27.12 4.95 1.79
C LEU A 213 -27.23 6.33 2.44
N ALA A 214 -27.16 7.41 1.66
CA ALA A 214 -27.31 8.78 2.16
C ALA A 214 -28.58 8.96 2.98
N HIS A 215 -29.71 8.53 2.42
CA HIS A 215 -31.01 8.62 3.07
C HIS A 215 -31.09 7.74 4.32
N SER A 216 -30.50 6.56 4.28
CA SER A 216 -30.49 5.64 5.42
C SER A 216 -29.64 6.16 6.57
N LEU A 217 -28.48 6.77 6.26
CA LEU A 217 -27.57 7.34 7.24
C LEU A 217 -28.17 8.59 7.92
N SER A 218 -28.77 9.47 7.14
CA SER A 218 -29.43 10.69 7.65
C SER A 218 -30.54 10.38 8.66
N ARG A 219 -31.21 9.23 8.51
CA ARG A 219 -32.24 8.74 9.43
C ARG A 219 -31.67 8.07 10.69
N SER A 220 -30.44 7.57 10.64
CA SER A 220 -29.83 6.85 11.76
C SER A 220 -28.91 7.72 12.63
N THR A 221 -28.47 8.88 12.14
CA THR A 221 -27.59 9.82 12.86
C THR A 221 -28.30 11.07 13.41
N ASN A 222 -29.62 11.22 13.21
CA ASN A 222 -30.45 12.23 13.87
C ASN A 222 -31.16 11.66 15.10
#